data_AF-A0AB74AV11-F1
#
_entry.id   AF-A0AB74AV11-F1
#
_cell.length_a   1.000
_cell.length_b   1.000
_cell.length_c   1.000
_cell.angle_alpha   90.00
_cell.angle_beta   90.00
_cell.angle_gamma   90.00
#
_symmetry.space_group_name_H-M   'P 1'
#
loop_
_entity.id
_entity.type
_entity.pdbx_description
1 polymer ?
#
loop_
_entity_poly.entity_id
_entity_poly.type
_entity_poly.pdbx_seq_one_letter_code
_entity_poly.pdbx_strand_id
1 'polypeptide(L)' 'MQRADIEQALRECGIDWQEKLHELWQRKFAGALPVDARERARQGRFLSYRGYPLDMIGRLLSGRGGDD' A
#
# COMPACT_ATOMS: atom_id res chain seq x y z
N MET A 1 14.59 5.64 -23.46
CA MET A 1 15.11 5.74 -22.08
C MET A 1 14.13 6.56 -21.25
N GLN A 2 13.08 5.97 -20.67
CA GLN A 2 12.14 6.72 -19.81
C GLN A 2 11.43 5.89 -18.72
N ARG A 3 11.55 4.55 -18.69
CA ARG A 3 10.90 3.70 -17.67
C ARG A 3 11.86 3.27 -16.55
N ALA A 4 13.08 2.91 -16.92
CA ALA A 4 14.13 2.48 -15.98
C ALA A 4 14.56 3.62 -15.03
N ASP A 5 14.58 4.86 -15.52
CA ASP A 5 14.98 6.05 -14.75
C ASP A 5 13.98 6.37 -13.62
N ILE A 6 12.69 6.08 -13.84
CA ILE A 6 11.63 6.25 -12.83
C ILE A 6 11.78 5.20 -11.73
N GLU A 7 12.04 3.94 -12.10
CA GLU A 7 12.23 2.85 -11.13
C GLU A 7 13.50 3.03 -10.29
N GLN A 8 14.56 3.61 -10.88
CA GLN A 8 15.82 3.87 -10.20
C GLN A 8 15.70 5.05 -9.22
N ALA A 9 15.09 6.17 -9.66
CA ALA A 9 14.80 7.30 -8.78
C ALA A 9 13.87 6.95 -7.61
N LEU A 10 12.90 6.04 -7.81
CA LEU A 10 12.02 5.55 -6.75
C LEU A 10 12.74 4.69 -5.70
N ARG A 11 13.82 4.01 -6.08
CA ARG A 11 14.65 3.20 -5.16
C ARG A 11 15.66 4.04 -4.38
N GLU A 12 16.25 5.05 -4.99
CA GLU A 12 17.26 5.90 -4.35
C GLU A 12 16.67 6.90 -3.35
N CYS A 13 15.36 7.15 -3.40
CA CYS A 13 14.74 8.22 -2.61
C CYS A 13 14.57 7.93 -1.11
N GLY A 14 14.93 6.74 -0.59
CA GLY A 14 14.80 6.43 0.84
C GLY A 14 13.37 6.59 1.40
N ILE A 15 12.38 6.72 0.51
CA ILE A 15 10.99 6.90 0.89
C ILE A 15 10.48 5.54 1.32
N ASP A 16 10.08 5.45 2.59
CA ASP A 16 9.40 4.27 3.10
C ASP A 16 7.96 4.25 2.57
N TRP A 17 7.81 3.73 1.35
CA TRP A 17 6.51 3.63 0.68
C TRP A 17 5.54 2.73 1.45
N GLN A 18 6.06 1.81 2.25
CA GLN A 18 5.28 0.96 3.14
C GLN A 18 4.66 1.78 4.28
N GLU A 19 5.44 2.66 4.93
CA GLU A 19 4.94 3.60 5.93
C GLU A 19 3.86 4.51 5.34
N LYS A 20 4.12 5.14 4.19
CA LYS A 20 3.14 6.03 3.53
C LYS A 20 1.85 5.31 3.13
N LEU A 21 1.96 4.07 2.66
CA LEU A 21 0.81 3.21 2.39
C LEU A 21 0.00 2.98 3.67
N HIS A 22 0.68 2.60 4.76
CA HIS A 22 0.06 2.32 6.06
C HIS A 22 -0.62 3.57 6.64
N GLU A 23 0.05 4.72 6.66
CA GLU A 23 -0.52 6.00 7.10
C GLU A 23 -1.78 6.37 6.32
N LEU A 24 -1.73 6.25 4.99
CA LEU A 24 -2.86 6.59 4.13
C LEU A 24 -4.05 5.65 4.35
N TRP A 25 -3.76 4.37 4.54
CA TRP A 25 -4.76 3.37 4.87
C TRP A 25 -5.37 3.62 6.27
N GLN A 26 -4.53 3.86 7.28
CA GLN A 26 -4.94 4.23 8.64
C GLN A 26 -5.85 5.46 8.64
N ARG A 27 -5.49 6.52 7.91
CA ARG A 27 -6.32 7.74 7.81
C ARG A 27 -7.68 7.51 7.14
N LYS A 28 -7.77 6.58 6.19
CA LYS A 28 -8.99 6.31 5.41
C LYS A 28 -9.91 5.29 6.10
N PHE A 29 -9.32 4.27 6.71
CA PHE A 29 -10.01 3.08 7.23
C PHE A 29 -9.82 2.89 8.74
N ALA A 30 -9.21 3.84 9.44
CA ALA A 30 -8.93 3.78 10.87
C ALA A 30 -8.17 2.53 11.30
N GLY A 31 -7.33 1.98 10.42
CA GLY A 31 -6.60 0.74 10.68
C GLY A 31 -7.46 -0.52 10.69
N ALA A 32 -8.71 -0.44 10.24
CA ALA A 32 -9.60 -1.59 10.20
C ALA A 32 -9.21 -2.54 9.04
N LEU A 33 -8.71 -3.72 9.40
CA LEU A 33 -8.52 -4.80 8.43
C LEU A 33 -9.86 -5.20 7.81
N PRO A 34 -9.88 -5.56 6.52
CA PRO A 34 -11.11 -5.95 5.85
C PRO A 34 -11.66 -7.24 6.46
N VAL A 35 -12.90 -7.23 6.93
CA VAL A 35 -13.52 -8.44 7.52
C VAL A 35 -14.09 -9.37 6.46
N ASP A 36 -14.39 -8.84 5.27
CA ASP A 36 -14.99 -9.57 4.15
C ASP A 36 -14.28 -9.32 2.81
N ALA A 37 -14.51 -10.19 1.83
CA ALA A 37 -13.99 -10.04 0.47
C ALA A 37 -14.40 -8.70 -0.19
N ARG A 38 -15.60 -8.21 0.12
CA ARG A 38 -16.10 -6.92 -0.37
C ARG A 38 -15.27 -5.75 0.18
N GLU A 39 -14.94 -5.79 1.47
CA GLU A 39 -14.09 -4.78 2.09
C GLU A 39 -12.65 -4.88 1.59
N ARG A 40 -12.13 -6.10 1.42
CA ARG A 40 -10.80 -6.31 0.84
C ARG A 40 -10.69 -5.68 -0.55
N ALA A 41 -11.71 -5.88 -1.39
CA ALA A 41 -11.78 -5.24 -2.70
C ALA A 41 -11.91 -3.71 -2.61
N ARG A 42 -12.67 -3.18 -1.65
CA ARG A 42 -12.83 -1.75 -1.41
C ARG A 42 -11.51 -1.08 -1.00
N GLN A 43 -10.83 -1.65 -0.01
CA GLN A 43 -9.55 -1.14 0.49
C GLN A 43 -8.46 -1.30 -0.58
N GLY A 44 -8.41 -2.46 -1.24
CA GLY A 44 -7.44 -2.73 -2.31
C GLY A 44 -7.60 -1.80 -3.52
N ARG A 45 -8.83 -1.56 -3.99
CA ARG A 45 -9.09 -0.60 -5.09
C ARG A 45 -8.71 0.83 -4.71
N PHE A 46 -9.02 1.25 -3.49
CA PHE A 46 -8.66 2.58 -3.01
C PHE A 46 -7.15 2.83 -3.08
N LEU A 47 -6.36 1.87 -2.59
CA LEU A 47 -4.90 1.97 -2.57
C LEU A 47 -4.29 1.79 -3.98
N SER A 48 -4.85 0.90 -4.79
CA SER A 48 -4.43 0.71 -6.19
C SER A 48 -4.65 1.97 -7.03
N TYR A 49 -5.77 2.68 -6.84
CA TYR A 49 -6.04 3.97 -7.49
C TYR A 49 -5.09 5.09 -7.05
N ARG A 50 -4.36 4.91 -5.94
CA ARG A 50 -3.30 5.83 -5.49
C ARG A 50 -1.92 5.46 -6.04
N GLY A 51 -1.84 4.43 -6.89
CA GLY A 51 -0.61 4.00 -7.54
C GLY A 51 0.19 2.96 -6.74
N TYR A 52 -0.34 2.46 -5.62
CA TYR A 52 0.38 1.44 -4.85
C TYR A 52 0.28 0.06 -5.52
N PRO A 53 1.38 -0.73 -5.52
CA PRO A 53 1.40 -2.05 -6.14
C PRO A 53 0.57 -3.06 -5.35
N LEU A 54 -0.08 -3.98 -6.07
CA LEU A 54 -0.98 -4.98 -5.49
C LEU A 54 -0.29 -5.89 -4.47
N ASP A 55 1.00 -6.18 -4.63
CA ASP A 55 1.78 -6.96 -3.65
C ASP A 55 1.88 -6.24 -2.29
N MET A 56 2.23 -4.96 -2.30
CA MET A 56 2.35 -4.14 -1.09
C MET A 56 1.00 -3.95 -0.39
N ILE A 57 -0.05 -3.73 -1.19
CA ILE A 57 -1.45 -3.70 -0.71
C ILE A 57 -1.83 -5.05 -0.09
N GLY A 58 -1.49 -6.15 -0.76
CA GLY A 58 -1.76 -7.51 -0.30
C GLY A 58 -1.09 -7.81 1.05
N ARG A 59 0.17 -7.39 1.22
CA ARG A 59 0.93 -7.49 2.47
C ARG A 59 0.24 -6.73 3.60
N LEU A 60 -0.12 -5.46 3.37
CA LEU A 60 -0.84 -4.63 4.34
C LEU A 60 -2.18 -5.26 4.76
N LEU A 61 -3.02 -5.64 3.79
CA LEU A 61 -4.35 -6.20 4.04
C LEU A 61 -4.36 -7.64 4.55
N SER A 62 -3.20 -8.29 4.64
CA SER A 62 -3.08 -9.63 5.22
C SER A 62 -2.79 -9.58 6.73
N GLY A 63 -2.71 -8.39 7.34
CA GLY A 63 -2.52 -8.22 8.78
C GLY A 63 -1.12 -8.62 9.28
N ARG A 64 -0.20 -8.99 8.38
CA ARG A 64 1.16 -9.44 8.72
C ARG A 64 2.16 -8.29 8.84
N GLY A 65 1.68 -7.07 9.07
CA GLY A 65 2.48 -5.84 9.07
C GLY A 65 2.39 -5.03 10.37
N GLY A 66 1.92 -5.63 11.47
CA GLY A 66 1.74 -4.96 12.76
C GLY A 66 2.47 -5.62 13.93
N ASP A 67 3.46 -6.46 13.66
CA ASP A 67 4.32 -7.09 14.68
C ASP A 67 5.78 -6.66 14.40
N ASP A 68 6.07 -5.39 14.69
CA ASP A 68 7.38 -4.83 15.06
C ASP A 68 7.13 -3.56 15.90
#